data_AF-A0A7J9PG05-F1
#
_entry.id   AF-A0A7J9PG05-F1
#
_cell.length_a   1.000
_cell.length_b   1.000
_cell.length_c   1.000
_cell.angle_alpha   90.00
_cell.angle_beta   90.00
_cell.angle_gamma   90.00
#
_symmetry.space_group_name_H-M   'P 1'
#
loop_
_entity.id
_entity.type
_entity.pdbx_description
1 polymer ?
#
loop_
_entity_poly.entity_id
_entity_poly.type
_entity_poly.pdbx_seq_one_letter_code
_entity_poly.pdbx_strand_id
1 'polypeptide(L)'
;MEIQKIKELGKKLQDLLGLEKPATAVKLAKSKEEIPEGYAEIEAPVRHCEMIQNARIEGKKFYATAEKHVCKGGAYAIGILQNPPEPLKTGVLYHNLGNFPTEEAAIKTVEAIPRVKEEIYAGVYAPLNDADFEPDSIVVLVTPKQGLRLTQALNYTAGGRFQADFAGIQSLCADAVAAVKTRGVANATLGCNGSRAYAHVKDDELVFAFPLSDLENLVSALEYFKEKWN
;
A
#
# COMPACT_ATOMS: atom_id res chain seq x y z
N MET A 1 -15.08 -1.20 11.93
CA MET A 1 -15.54 0.20 11.85
C MET A 1 -16.60 0.28 10.77
N GLU A 2 -17.73 0.96 10.99
CA GLU A 2 -18.78 1.02 9.95
C GLU A 2 -18.27 1.62 8.63
N ILE A 3 -18.63 1.01 7.50
CA ILE A 3 -18.15 1.41 6.17
C ILE A 3 -18.41 2.90 5.87
N GLN A 4 -19.59 3.41 6.26
CA GLN A 4 -19.92 4.83 6.08
C GLN A 4 -18.94 5.74 6.84
N LYS A 5 -18.56 5.37 8.07
CA LYS A 5 -17.55 6.09 8.86
C LYS A 5 -16.17 6.04 8.19
N ILE A 6 -15.78 4.91 7.58
CA ILE A 6 -14.53 4.80 6.82
C ILE A 6 -14.50 5.82 5.67
N LYS A 7 -15.58 5.88 4.88
CA LYS A 7 -15.70 6.81 3.75
C LYS A 7 -15.60 8.28 4.21
N GLU A 8 -16.29 8.64 5.28
CA GLU A 8 -16.26 9.97 5.87
C GLU A 8 -14.87 10.37 6.38
N LEU A 9 -14.21 9.49 7.14
CA LEU A 9 -12.85 9.71 7.61
C LEU A 9 -11.84 9.77 6.45
N GLY A 10 -12.03 8.96 5.41
CA GLY A 10 -11.20 9.01 4.21
C GLY A 10 -11.29 10.35 3.47
N LYS A 11 -12.50 10.93 3.40
CA LYS A 11 -12.69 12.28 2.86
C LYS A 11 -12.02 13.34 3.74
N LYS A 12 -12.21 13.28 5.06
CA LYS A 12 -11.54 14.20 5.99
C LYS A 12 -10.02 14.13 5.90
N LEU A 13 -9.45 12.93 5.84
CA LEU A 13 -8.01 12.72 5.66
C LEU A 13 -7.50 13.42 4.39
N GLN A 14 -8.22 13.26 3.28
CA GLN A 14 -7.90 13.91 2.01
C GLN A 14 -7.89 15.43 2.15
N ASP A 15 -8.95 16.01 2.72
CA ASP A 15 -9.12 17.45 2.88
C ASP A 15 -8.08 18.06 3.84
N LEU A 16 -7.82 17.40 4.97
CA LEU A 16 -6.92 17.90 6.03
C LEU A 16 -5.45 17.87 5.61
N LEU A 17 -5.03 16.87 4.82
CA LEU A 17 -3.67 16.79 4.27
C LEU A 17 -3.52 17.57 2.96
N GLY A 18 -4.63 18.06 2.36
CA GLY A 18 -4.62 18.71 1.06
C GLY A 18 -4.15 17.77 -0.06
N LEU A 19 -4.62 16.52 -0.06
CA LEU A 19 -4.25 15.55 -1.09
C LEU A 19 -5.05 15.80 -2.37
N GLU A 20 -4.36 15.88 -3.51
CA GLU A 20 -5.01 16.05 -4.82
C GLU A 20 -5.92 14.87 -5.20
N LYS A 21 -5.57 13.67 -4.73
CA LYS A 21 -6.31 12.43 -4.97
C LYS A 21 -6.46 11.66 -3.64
N PRO A 22 -7.55 10.91 -3.46
CA PRO A 22 -7.79 10.16 -2.22
C PRO A 22 -6.69 9.14 -1.92
N ALA A 23 -6.65 8.68 -0.67
CA ALA A 23 -5.93 7.47 -0.31
C ALA A 23 -6.58 6.25 -1.00
N THR A 24 -5.81 5.18 -1.20
CA THR A 24 -6.33 3.92 -1.73
C THR A 24 -6.57 2.94 -0.58
N ALA A 25 -7.77 2.42 -0.48
CA ALA A 25 -8.10 1.27 0.36
C ALA A 25 -7.69 -0.02 -0.37
N VAL A 26 -6.89 -0.87 0.29
CA VAL A 26 -6.47 -2.18 -0.21
C VAL A 26 -6.92 -3.26 0.76
N LYS A 27 -7.63 -4.27 0.26
CA LYS A 27 -7.96 -5.50 0.99
C LYS A 27 -7.38 -6.71 0.27
N LEU A 28 -6.88 -7.67 1.04
CA LEU A 28 -6.38 -8.95 0.56
C LEU A 28 -7.44 -10.01 0.85
N ALA A 29 -8.35 -10.21 -0.11
CA ALA A 29 -9.47 -11.12 0.01
C ALA A 29 -8.99 -12.58 -0.04
N LYS A 30 -9.33 -13.38 0.96
CA LYS A 30 -8.93 -14.80 1.05
C LYS A 30 -9.78 -15.71 0.17
N SER A 31 -10.97 -15.25 -0.20
CA SER A 31 -11.89 -15.99 -1.06
C SER A 31 -12.74 -15.03 -1.89
N LYS A 32 -13.51 -15.58 -2.83
CA LYS A 32 -14.38 -14.79 -3.70
C LYS A 32 -15.51 -14.12 -2.92
N GLU A 33 -15.97 -14.73 -1.83
CA GLU A 33 -17.04 -14.24 -0.96
C GLU A 33 -16.63 -13.00 -0.16
N GLU A 34 -15.33 -12.75 -0.01
CA GLU A 34 -14.82 -11.55 0.66
C GLU A 34 -14.79 -10.30 -0.25
N ILE A 35 -15.07 -10.47 -1.54
CA ILE A 35 -15.14 -9.38 -2.53
C ILE A 35 -16.52 -8.70 -2.41
N PRO A 36 -16.59 -7.38 -2.20
CA PRO A 36 -17.86 -6.68 -2.09
C PRO A 36 -18.66 -6.69 -3.40
N GLU A 37 -19.98 -6.62 -3.29
CA GLU A 37 -20.86 -6.45 -4.45
C GLU A 37 -20.50 -5.19 -5.24
N GLY A 38 -20.64 -5.26 -6.56
CA GLY A 38 -20.33 -4.14 -7.47
C GLY A 38 -18.85 -3.97 -7.84
N TYR A 39 -17.95 -4.82 -7.32
CA TYR A 39 -16.54 -4.84 -7.71
C TYR A 39 -16.35 -5.82 -8.86
N ALA A 40 -15.93 -5.31 -10.02
CA ALA A 40 -15.57 -6.15 -11.16
C ALA A 40 -14.09 -6.53 -11.11
N GLU A 41 -13.73 -7.66 -11.72
CA GLU A 41 -12.32 -7.98 -11.93
C GLU A 41 -11.75 -7.00 -12.96
N ILE A 42 -10.51 -6.55 -12.74
CA ILE A 42 -9.83 -5.69 -13.73
C ILE A 42 -9.66 -6.43 -15.06
N GLU A 43 -10.01 -5.76 -16.16
CA GLU A 43 -10.01 -6.37 -17.49
C GLU A 43 -8.60 -6.76 -17.93
N ALA A 44 -7.68 -5.79 -17.93
CA ALA A 44 -6.31 -5.97 -18.37
C ALA A 44 -5.39 -6.34 -17.18
N PRO A 45 -4.45 -7.29 -17.36
CA PRO A 45 -3.38 -7.50 -16.40
C PRO A 45 -2.51 -6.24 -16.26
N VAL A 46 -2.28 -5.82 -15.02
CA VAL A 46 -1.44 -4.66 -14.68
C VAL A 46 -0.58 -4.96 -13.45
N ARG A 47 0.31 -4.06 -13.04
CA ARG A 47 1.09 -4.21 -11.80
C ARG A 47 0.29 -3.72 -10.60
N HIS A 48 0.58 -4.29 -9.43
CA HIS A 48 -0.06 -3.87 -8.17
C HIS A 48 0.06 -2.36 -7.89
N CYS A 49 1.21 -1.76 -8.18
CA CYS A 49 1.40 -0.32 -8.04
C CYS A 49 0.49 0.50 -8.98
N GLU A 50 0.24 0.00 -10.20
CA GLU A 50 -0.73 0.60 -11.14
C GLU A 50 -2.15 0.47 -10.58
N MET A 51 -2.51 -0.67 -9.99
CA MET A 51 -3.84 -0.86 -9.36
C MET A 51 -4.10 0.16 -8.24
N ILE A 52 -3.09 0.45 -7.41
CA ILE A 52 -3.19 1.48 -6.37
C ILE A 52 -3.52 2.84 -6.98
N GLN A 53 -2.83 3.21 -8.07
CA GLN A 53 -3.04 4.49 -8.75
C GLN A 53 -4.36 4.52 -9.51
N ASN A 54 -4.74 3.45 -10.21
CA ASN A 54 -6.01 3.34 -10.94
C ASN A 54 -7.19 3.56 -10.00
N ALA A 55 -7.15 2.99 -8.79
CA ALA A 55 -8.19 3.20 -7.79
C ALA A 55 -8.31 4.69 -7.44
N ARG A 56 -7.22 5.35 -7.04
CA ARG A 56 -7.28 6.75 -6.55
C ARG A 56 -7.33 7.83 -7.63
N ILE A 57 -6.74 7.62 -8.81
CA ILE A 57 -6.68 8.61 -9.89
C ILE A 57 -7.95 8.53 -10.74
N GLU A 58 -8.39 7.32 -11.09
CA GLU A 58 -9.55 7.09 -11.97
C GLU A 58 -10.85 6.91 -11.17
N GLY A 59 -10.76 6.79 -9.84
CA GLY A 59 -11.93 6.60 -8.98
C GLY A 59 -12.55 5.20 -9.11
N LYS A 60 -11.81 4.22 -9.62
CA LYS A 60 -12.32 2.87 -9.92
C LYS A 60 -12.35 1.97 -8.69
N LYS A 61 -13.35 1.09 -8.65
CA LYS A 61 -13.53 0.02 -7.66
C LYS A 61 -13.45 -1.32 -8.36
N PHE A 62 -12.49 -2.16 -7.99
CA PHE A 62 -12.22 -3.41 -8.70
C PHE A 62 -11.43 -4.39 -7.83
N TYR A 63 -11.33 -5.62 -8.29
CA TYR A 63 -10.41 -6.62 -7.74
C TYR A 63 -9.50 -7.20 -8.82
N ALA A 64 -8.45 -7.89 -8.38
CA ALA A 64 -7.48 -8.56 -9.25
C ALA A 64 -7.08 -9.90 -8.67
N THR A 65 -7.33 -10.99 -9.40
CA THR A 65 -6.81 -12.33 -9.09
C THR A 65 -5.38 -12.49 -9.61
N ALA A 66 -4.71 -13.62 -9.30
CA ALA A 66 -3.31 -13.87 -9.65
C ALA A 66 -2.96 -13.65 -11.14
N GLU A 67 -3.88 -13.95 -12.06
CA GLU A 67 -3.66 -13.76 -13.50
C GLU A 67 -3.60 -12.30 -13.92
N LYS A 68 -4.21 -11.40 -13.14
CA LYS A 68 -4.20 -9.96 -13.40
C LYS A 68 -2.94 -9.27 -12.90
N HIS A 69 -2.10 -9.95 -12.12
CA HIS A 69 -0.83 -9.39 -11.66
C HIS A 69 0.31 -9.67 -12.64
N VAL A 70 0.72 -8.63 -13.38
CA VAL A 70 1.88 -8.67 -14.28
C VAL A 70 3.19 -8.79 -13.49
N CYS A 71 3.32 -8.05 -12.38
CA CYS A 71 4.50 -8.15 -11.52
C CYS A 71 4.35 -9.32 -10.54
N LYS A 72 5.03 -10.44 -10.85
CA LYS A 72 5.01 -11.64 -10.01
C LYS A 72 5.68 -11.42 -8.64
N GLY A 73 6.67 -10.53 -8.54
CA GLY A 73 7.26 -10.15 -7.25
C GLY A 73 6.23 -9.45 -6.36
N GLY A 74 5.50 -8.48 -6.93
CA GLY A 74 4.41 -7.81 -6.21
C GLY A 74 3.30 -8.75 -5.76
N ALA A 75 2.87 -9.66 -6.64
CA ALA A 75 1.87 -10.69 -6.31
C ALA A 75 2.36 -11.64 -5.20
N TYR A 76 3.65 -11.97 -5.21
CA TYR A 76 4.29 -12.82 -4.20
C TYR A 76 4.34 -12.15 -2.83
N ALA A 77 4.72 -10.87 -2.79
CA ALA A 77 4.79 -10.10 -1.55
C ALA A 77 3.43 -10.03 -0.82
N ILE A 78 2.34 -9.84 -1.56
CA ILE A 78 0.98 -9.71 -1.00
C ILE A 78 0.21 -11.04 -0.90
N GLY A 79 0.86 -12.18 -1.15
CA GLY A 79 0.28 -13.51 -0.94
C GLY A 79 -0.68 -14.00 -2.04
N ILE A 80 -0.89 -13.22 -3.10
CA ILE A 80 -1.70 -13.61 -4.27
C ILE A 80 -1.01 -14.72 -5.09
N LEU A 81 0.33 -14.71 -5.11
CA LEU A 81 1.11 -15.80 -5.69
C LEU A 81 1.92 -16.47 -4.57
N GLN A 82 1.68 -17.74 -4.30
CA GLN A 82 2.42 -18.46 -3.25
C GLN A 82 3.74 -19.06 -3.74
N ASN A 83 3.79 -19.42 -5.03
CA ASN A 83 4.92 -20.10 -5.65
C ASN A 83 5.40 -19.31 -6.88
N PRO A 84 6.25 -18.29 -6.71
CA PRO A 84 6.83 -17.56 -7.83
C PRO A 84 7.89 -18.42 -8.54
N PRO A 85 8.13 -18.19 -9.84
CA PRO A 85 9.17 -18.89 -10.59
C PRO A 85 10.57 -18.50 -10.07
N GLU A 86 11.55 -19.38 -10.26
CA GLU A 86 12.96 -18.97 -10.14
C GLU A 86 13.34 -18.07 -11.34
N PRO A 87 14.26 -17.10 -11.17
CA PRO A 87 15.03 -16.78 -9.97
C PRO A 87 14.37 -15.76 -9.02
N LEU A 88 13.06 -15.48 -9.17
CA LEU A 88 12.36 -14.51 -8.34
C LEU A 88 12.18 -15.03 -6.90
N LYS A 89 11.88 -16.32 -6.75
CA LYS A 89 11.63 -16.96 -5.44
C LYS A 89 12.84 -16.88 -4.50
N THR A 90 14.04 -17.12 -5.02
CA THR A 90 15.30 -17.04 -4.28
C THR A 90 15.79 -15.60 -4.09
N GLY A 91 15.36 -14.67 -4.95
CA GLY A 91 15.85 -13.30 -4.97
C GLY A 91 17.06 -13.07 -5.86
N VAL A 92 17.64 -14.14 -6.44
CA VAL A 92 18.73 -14.08 -7.43
C VAL A 92 18.36 -13.20 -8.63
N LEU A 93 17.07 -13.09 -8.95
CA LEU A 93 16.58 -12.13 -9.95
C LEU A 93 17.13 -10.71 -9.73
N TYR A 94 17.22 -10.23 -8.50
CA TYR A 94 17.68 -8.86 -8.22
C TYR A 94 19.19 -8.69 -8.41
N HIS A 95 19.98 -9.76 -8.33
CA HIS A 95 21.37 -9.73 -8.78
C HIS A 95 21.42 -9.58 -10.31
N ASN A 96 20.64 -10.38 -11.04
CA ASN A 96 20.59 -10.34 -12.51
C ASN A 96 20.09 -8.98 -13.05
N LEU A 97 19.26 -8.28 -12.28
CA LEU A 97 18.78 -6.93 -12.59
C LEU A 97 19.78 -5.82 -12.21
N GLY A 98 20.93 -6.16 -11.60
CA GLY A 98 21.96 -5.21 -11.21
C GLY A 98 21.67 -4.45 -9.92
N ASN A 99 20.64 -4.83 -9.15
CA ASN A 99 20.37 -4.21 -7.84
C ASN A 99 21.44 -4.54 -6.80
N PHE A 100 22.07 -5.72 -6.93
CA PHE A 100 23.06 -6.20 -5.98
C PHE A 100 24.28 -6.78 -6.71
N PRO A 101 25.50 -6.55 -6.20
CA PRO A 101 26.72 -7.04 -6.81
C PRO A 101 26.92 -8.56 -6.67
N THR A 102 26.24 -9.22 -5.71
CA THR A 102 26.31 -10.68 -5.52
C THR A 102 24.93 -11.26 -5.28
N GLU A 103 24.78 -12.57 -5.53
CA GLU A 103 23.56 -13.31 -5.24
C GLU A 103 23.24 -13.34 -3.74
N GLU A 104 24.24 -13.50 -2.87
CA GLU A 104 24.02 -13.55 -1.42
C GLU A 104 23.43 -12.24 -0.89
N ALA A 105 23.88 -11.09 -1.42
CA ALA A 105 23.30 -9.80 -1.06
C ALA A 105 21.83 -9.70 -1.52
N ALA A 106 21.52 -10.17 -2.73
CA ALA A 106 20.16 -10.19 -3.24
C ALA A 106 19.24 -11.11 -2.42
N ILE A 107 19.69 -12.33 -2.13
CA ILE A 107 18.97 -13.33 -1.31
C ILE A 107 18.70 -12.75 0.08
N LYS A 108 19.74 -12.25 0.77
CA LYS A 108 19.62 -11.65 2.11
C LYS A 108 18.59 -10.52 2.13
N THR A 109 18.57 -9.67 1.10
CA THR A 109 17.57 -8.60 1.03
C THR A 109 16.17 -9.15 0.80
N VAL A 110 15.98 -10.09 -0.14
CA VAL A 110 14.66 -10.65 -0.43
C VAL A 110 14.08 -11.43 0.75
N GLU A 111 14.90 -12.15 1.52
CA GLU A 111 14.49 -12.83 2.75
C GLU A 111 14.00 -11.87 3.84
N ALA A 112 14.51 -10.63 3.86
CA ALA A 112 14.10 -9.60 4.82
C ALA A 112 12.82 -8.87 4.40
N ILE A 113 12.39 -8.98 3.14
CA ILE A 113 11.19 -8.29 2.64
C ILE A 113 9.94 -8.90 3.27
N PRO A 114 9.06 -8.09 3.90
CA PRO A 114 7.81 -8.58 4.46
C PRO A 114 6.91 -9.19 3.38
N ARG A 115 6.31 -10.34 3.72
CA ARG A 115 5.44 -11.12 2.84
C ARG A 115 4.22 -11.64 3.58
N VAL A 116 3.06 -11.59 2.91
CA VAL A 116 1.86 -12.30 3.33
C VAL A 116 2.02 -13.79 3.01
N LYS A 117 2.13 -14.61 4.05
CA LYS A 117 2.34 -16.07 3.93
C LYS A 117 1.05 -16.85 3.65
N GLU A 118 -0.09 -16.26 4.00
CA GLU A 118 -1.40 -16.82 3.71
C GLU A 118 -1.70 -16.72 2.21
N GLU A 119 -2.45 -17.68 1.66
CA GLU A 119 -2.92 -17.62 0.28
C GLU A 119 -4.04 -16.58 0.17
N ILE A 120 -3.87 -15.64 -0.75
CA ILE A 120 -4.82 -14.56 -1.02
C ILE A 120 -5.43 -14.81 -2.39
N TYR A 121 -6.77 -14.84 -2.45
CA TYR A 121 -7.51 -15.05 -3.69
C TYR A 121 -7.41 -13.83 -4.62
N ALA A 122 -7.62 -12.62 -4.07
CA ALA A 122 -7.60 -11.38 -4.84
C ALA A 122 -7.19 -10.17 -4.01
N GLY A 123 -6.54 -9.19 -4.67
CA GLY A 123 -6.45 -7.83 -4.16
C GLY A 123 -7.71 -7.06 -4.52
N VAL A 124 -8.30 -6.32 -3.58
CA VAL A 124 -9.48 -5.47 -3.77
C VAL A 124 -9.10 -4.02 -3.53
N TYR A 125 -9.48 -3.14 -4.44
CA TYR A 125 -9.02 -1.75 -4.51
C TYR A 125 -10.19 -0.78 -4.68
N ALA A 126 -10.15 0.32 -3.93
CA ALA A 126 -11.05 1.46 -4.10
C ALA A 126 -10.40 2.75 -3.57
N PRO A 127 -10.85 3.94 -4.01
CA PRO A 127 -10.67 5.15 -3.23
C PRO A 127 -11.15 4.94 -1.80
N LEU A 128 -10.38 5.37 -0.80
CA LEU A 128 -10.77 5.21 0.62
C LEU A 128 -12.11 5.87 0.93
N ASN A 129 -12.39 7.02 0.31
CA ASN A 129 -13.64 7.76 0.45
C ASN A 129 -14.84 7.12 -0.29
N ASP A 130 -14.64 6.03 -1.02
CA ASP A 130 -15.70 5.23 -1.65
C ASP A 130 -15.50 3.71 -1.47
N ALA A 131 -14.70 3.28 -0.49
CA ALA A 131 -14.46 1.87 -0.23
C ALA A 131 -15.67 1.21 0.44
N ASP A 132 -16.08 0.04 -0.05
CA ASP A 132 -17.23 -0.74 0.46
C ASP A 132 -16.78 -1.94 1.32
N PHE A 133 -15.56 -1.85 1.86
CA PHE A 133 -14.92 -2.90 2.65
C PHE A 133 -14.00 -2.29 3.71
N GLU A 134 -13.64 -3.09 4.72
CA GLU A 134 -12.58 -2.75 5.66
C GLU A 134 -11.20 -3.02 5.03
N PRO A 135 -10.33 -2.00 4.82
CA PRO A 135 -9.02 -2.20 4.23
C PRO A 135 -8.03 -2.84 5.20
N ASP A 136 -7.20 -3.73 4.67
CA ASP A 136 -6.02 -4.27 5.34
C ASP A 136 -4.87 -3.25 5.37
N SER A 137 -4.81 -2.39 4.35
CA SER A 137 -3.86 -1.29 4.27
C SER A 137 -4.50 -0.10 3.56
N ILE A 138 -4.28 1.08 4.12
CA ILE A 138 -4.63 2.37 3.53
C ILE A 138 -3.35 2.98 2.98
N VAL A 139 -3.24 3.12 1.67
CA VAL A 139 -2.03 3.62 0.98
C VAL A 139 -2.22 5.08 0.57
N VAL A 140 -1.27 5.93 0.94
CA VAL A 140 -1.30 7.38 0.66
C VAL A 140 -0.01 7.81 -0.01
N LEU A 141 -0.13 8.49 -1.15
CA LEU A 141 0.99 9.16 -1.82
C LEU A 141 0.99 10.62 -1.37
N VAL A 142 2.14 11.10 -0.89
CA VAL A 142 2.27 12.39 -0.21
C VAL A 142 3.58 13.08 -0.60
N THR A 143 3.58 14.40 -0.62
CA THR A 143 4.84 15.17 -0.63
C THR A 143 5.58 15.03 0.72
N PRO A 144 6.89 15.34 0.80
CA PRO A 144 7.62 15.29 2.07
C PRO A 144 6.97 16.10 3.21
N LYS A 145 6.38 17.27 2.90
CA LYS A 145 5.68 18.09 3.89
C LYS A 145 4.40 17.43 4.41
N GLN A 146 3.64 16.78 3.53
CA GLN A 146 2.46 16.01 3.91
C GLN A 146 2.85 14.74 4.69
N GLY A 147 3.91 14.04 4.29
CA GLY A 147 4.47 12.90 5.02
C GLY A 147 4.94 13.26 6.43
N LEU A 148 5.53 14.45 6.61
CA LEU A 148 5.83 15.00 7.94
C LEU A 148 4.57 15.13 8.80
N ARG A 149 3.49 15.71 8.24
CA ARG A 149 2.22 15.86 8.96
C ARG A 149 1.57 14.52 9.28
N LEU A 150 1.61 13.56 8.35
CA LEU A 150 1.14 12.21 8.60
C LEU A 150 1.91 11.52 9.72
N THR A 151 3.24 11.65 9.72
CA THR A 151 4.13 11.09 10.75
C THR A 151 3.83 11.68 12.14
N GLN A 152 3.58 13.00 12.21
CA GLN A 152 3.18 13.65 13.45
C GLN A 152 1.81 13.16 13.94
N ALA A 153 0.87 12.93 13.03
CA ALA A 153 -0.46 12.43 13.35
C ALA A 153 -0.43 10.97 13.83
N LEU A 154 0.38 10.12 13.18
CA LEU A 154 0.59 8.71 13.60
C LEU A 154 1.14 8.63 15.03
N ASN A 155 2.06 9.52 15.40
CA ASN A 155 2.64 9.55 16.75
C ASN A 155 1.81 10.39 17.74
N TYR A 156 0.67 10.96 17.35
CA TYR A 156 -0.01 11.98 18.16
C TYR A 156 -0.46 11.46 19.54
N THR A 157 -1.17 10.33 19.56
CA THR A 157 -1.71 9.76 20.81
C THR A 157 -0.70 8.90 21.54
N ALA A 158 0.07 8.08 20.83
CA ALA A 158 1.01 7.13 21.44
C ALA A 158 2.41 7.73 21.72
N GLY A 159 2.73 8.90 21.14
CA GLY A 159 4.09 9.43 21.14
C GLY A 159 5.07 8.53 20.38
N GLY A 160 6.37 8.67 20.67
CA GLY A 160 7.42 7.80 20.15
C GLY A 160 8.06 8.29 18.85
N ARG A 161 8.61 7.33 18.09
CA ARG A 161 9.33 7.58 16.82
C ARG A 161 8.79 6.67 15.75
N PHE A 162 8.38 7.27 14.64
CA PHE A 162 7.99 6.52 13.44
C PHE A 162 9.18 5.73 12.89
N GLN A 163 8.94 4.46 12.57
CA GLN A 163 9.92 3.56 11.99
C GLN A 163 9.50 3.26 10.55
N ALA A 164 10.29 3.75 9.58
CA ALA A 164 10.15 3.36 8.20
C ALA A 164 11.10 2.19 7.92
N ASP A 165 10.56 1.09 7.41
CA ASP A 165 11.32 -0.10 7.04
C ASP A 165 11.04 -0.46 5.58
N PHE A 166 12.08 -0.37 4.75
CA PHE A 166 12.00 -0.60 3.32
C PHE A 166 13.33 -1.07 2.74
N ALA A 167 13.26 -1.92 1.71
CA ALA A 167 14.44 -2.45 1.02
C ALA A 167 14.84 -1.64 -0.25
N GLY A 168 14.04 -0.65 -0.65
CA GLY A 168 14.20 0.06 -1.94
C GLY A 168 13.74 -0.75 -3.15
N ILE A 169 13.22 -1.96 -2.94
CA ILE A 169 12.58 -2.82 -3.93
C ILE A 169 11.23 -3.31 -3.40
N GLN A 170 10.32 -3.67 -4.29
CA GLN A 170 8.97 -4.15 -3.94
C GLN A 170 8.12 -3.21 -3.07
N SER A 171 8.30 -1.88 -3.19
CA SER A 171 7.71 -0.89 -2.28
C SER A 171 6.20 -1.00 -2.02
N LEU A 172 5.34 -0.65 -2.99
CA LEU A 172 3.89 -0.56 -2.77
C LEU A 172 3.26 -1.92 -2.44
N CYS A 173 3.91 -3.03 -2.78
CA CYS A 173 3.42 -4.37 -2.53
C CYS A 173 3.87 -4.84 -1.14
N ALA A 174 5.18 -4.86 -0.90
CA ALA A 174 5.76 -5.35 0.34
C ALA A 174 5.69 -4.32 1.46
N ASP A 175 6.23 -3.12 1.26
CA ASP A 175 6.36 -2.11 2.32
C ASP A 175 5.01 -1.49 2.69
N ALA A 176 4.17 -1.19 1.69
CA ALA A 176 2.91 -0.48 1.92
C ALA A 176 1.73 -1.41 2.23
N VAL A 177 1.69 -2.63 1.68
CA VAL A 177 0.56 -3.55 1.88
C VAL A 177 0.94 -4.74 2.75
N ALA A 178 1.93 -5.54 2.37
CA ALA A 178 2.29 -6.73 3.12
C ALA A 178 2.81 -6.42 4.53
N ALA A 179 3.70 -5.43 4.70
CA ALA A 179 4.25 -5.03 5.98
C ALA A 179 3.14 -4.53 6.91
N VAL A 180 2.27 -3.65 6.43
CA VAL A 180 1.13 -3.13 7.20
C VAL A 180 0.20 -4.26 7.63
N LYS A 181 -0.20 -5.13 6.70
CA LYS A 181 -1.07 -6.28 6.99
C LYS A 181 -0.46 -7.22 8.04
N THR A 182 0.82 -7.54 7.89
CA THR A 182 1.49 -8.55 8.73
C THR A 182 1.93 -8.01 10.09
N ARG A 183 2.26 -6.72 10.18
CA ARG A 183 2.78 -6.10 11.41
C ARG A 183 1.71 -5.35 12.19
N GLY A 184 0.61 -4.96 11.56
CA GLY A 184 -0.47 -4.20 12.19
C GLY A 184 -0.08 -2.78 12.58
N VAL A 185 0.97 -2.22 11.97
CA VAL A 185 1.46 -0.85 12.21
C VAL A 185 1.76 -0.14 10.90
N ALA A 186 1.72 1.19 10.93
CA ALA A 186 2.05 2.03 9.79
C ALA A 186 3.50 1.84 9.30
N ASN A 187 3.72 2.05 8.00
CA ASN A 187 5.04 2.03 7.36
C ASN A 187 5.14 3.09 6.26
N ALA A 188 6.37 3.40 5.83
CA ALA A 188 6.62 4.29 4.72
C ALA A 188 7.71 3.73 3.80
N THR A 189 7.67 4.14 2.53
CA THR A 189 8.63 3.74 1.51
C THR A 189 8.81 4.86 0.49
N LEU A 190 9.98 4.89 -0.16
CA LEU A 190 10.33 5.90 -1.15
C LEU A 190 9.81 5.57 -2.55
N GLY A 191 9.04 4.50 -2.71
CA GLY A 191 8.75 3.94 -4.03
C GLY A 191 9.95 3.13 -4.57
N CYS A 192 9.67 2.11 -5.37
CA CYS A 192 10.69 1.32 -6.05
C CYS A 192 10.76 1.72 -7.53
N ASN A 193 11.78 1.23 -8.24
CA ASN A 193 11.92 1.47 -9.69
C ASN A 193 10.64 1.12 -10.45
N GLY A 194 9.96 0.03 -10.08
CA GLY A 194 8.71 -0.38 -10.70
C GLY A 194 7.55 0.59 -10.46
N SER A 195 7.37 1.08 -9.23
CA SER A 195 6.28 2.03 -8.95
C SER A 195 6.51 3.38 -9.60
N ARG A 196 7.76 3.84 -9.69
CA ARG A 196 8.12 5.08 -10.37
C ARG A 196 7.96 4.96 -11.90
N ALA A 197 8.44 3.87 -12.49
CA ALA A 197 8.39 3.67 -13.94
C ALA A 197 6.98 3.37 -14.47
N TYR A 198 6.20 2.53 -13.79
CA TYR A 198 4.94 2.00 -14.32
C TYR A 198 3.69 2.62 -13.68
N ALA A 199 3.77 3.02 -12.41
CA ALA A 199 2.65 3.66 -11.70
C ALA A 199 2.83 5.17 -11.53
N HIS A 200 3.87 5.74 -12.16
CA HIS A 200 4.14 7.17 -12.20
C HIS A 200 4.17 7.84 -10.81
N VAL A 201 4.68 7.13 -9.80
CA VAL A 201 5.03 7.77 -8.51
C VAL A 201 6.09 8.83 -8.78
N LYS A 202 5.78 10.09 -8.48
CA LYS A 202 6.63 11.25 -8.83
C LYS A 202 7.87 11.34 -7.95
N ASP A 203 8.87 12.07 -8.42
CA ASP A 203 10.15 12.27 -7.71
C ASP A 203 9.98 12.97 -6.36
N ASP A 204 8.95 13.82 -6.24
CA ASP A 204 8.58 14.52 -5.02
C ASP A 204 7.49 13.80 -4.20
N GLU A 205 7.14 12.57 -4.55
CA GLU A 205 6.19 11.74 -3.80
C GLU A 205 6.89 10.68 -2.94
N LEU A 206 6.41 10.56 -1.71
CA LEU A 206 6.66 9.48 -0.77
C LEU A 206 5.38 8.65 -0.64
N VAL A 207 5.53 7.39 -0.22
CA VAL A 207 4.40 6.51 0.04
C VAL A 207 4.34 6.18 1.51
N PHE A 208 3.18 6.41 2.12
CA PHE A 208 2.86 5.95 3.47
C PHE A 208 1.72 4.94 3.38
N ALA A 209 1.69 4.03 4.33
CA ALA A 209 0.55 3.17 4.52
C ALA A 209 0.32 2.85 5.99
N PHE A 210 -0.92 2.61 6.36
CA PHE A 210 -1.33 2.35 7.74
C PHE A 210 -2.57 1.44 7.82
N PRO A 211 -2.74 0.69 8.92
CA PRO A 211 -3.92 -0.14 9.11
C PRO A 211 -5.16 0.71 9.38
N LEU A 212 -6.35 0.14 9.15
CA LEU A 212 -7.63 0.82 9.40
C LEU A 212 -7.76 1.36 10.84
N SER A 213 -7.15 0.69 11.82
CA SER A 213 -7.15 1.08 13.22
C SER A 213 -6.57 2.47 13.48
N ASP A 214 -5.68 2.95 12.61
CA ASP A 214 -5.01 4.25 12.79
C ASP A 214 -5.84 5.41 12.23
N LEU A 215 -6.82 5.15 11.36
CA LEU A 215 -7.52 6.17 10.57
C LEU A 215 -8.24 7.22 11.43
N GLU A 216 -8.96 6.79 12.47
CA GLU A 216 -9.71 7.70 13.34
C GLU A 216 -8.78 8.61 14.15
N ASN A 217 -7.71 8.03 14.72
CA ASN A 217 -6.70 8.79 15.44
C ASN A 217 -5.98 9.80 14.53
N LEU A 218 -5.62 9.38 13.31
CA LEU A 218 -5.00 10.23 12.30
C LEU A 218 -5.85 11.45 11.98
N VAL A 219 -7.14 11.25 11.68
CA VAL A 219 -8.06 12.35 11.35
C VAL A 219 -8.21 13.29 12.54
N SER A 220 -8.41 12.76 13.75
CA SER A 220 -8.51 13.57 14.97
C SER A 220 -7.26 14.42 15.21
N ALA A 221 -6.06 13.84 15.06
CA ALA A 221 -4.80 14.56 15.19
C ALA A 221 -4.66 15.68 14.14
N LEU A 222 -5.03 15.41 12.90
CA LEU A 222 -4.97 16.40 11.81
C LEU A 222 -5.97 17.54 12.00
N GLU A 223 -7.18 17.26 12.50
CA GLU A 223 -8.16 18.29 12.89
C GLU A 223 -7.58 19.19 13.99
N TYR A 224 -6.98 18.61 15.03
CA TYR A 224 -6.31 19.36 16.09
C TYR A 224 -5.13 20.20 15.57
N PHE A 225 -4.28 19.65 14.71
CA PHE A 225 -3.17 20.38 14.11
C PHE A 225 -3.64 21.55 13.25
N LYS A 226 -4.76 21.39 12.53
CA LYS A 226 -5.39 22.47 11.77
C LYS A 226 -5.84 23.62 12.68
N GLU A 227 -6.26 23.36 13.91
CA GLU A 227 -6.62 24.42 14.87
C GLU A 227 -5.41 25.09 15.51
N LYS A 228 -4.31 24.35 15.72
CA LYS A 228 -3.12 24.85 16.44
C LYS A 228 -2.04 25.46 15.56
N TRP A 229 -1.91 25.00 14.33
CA TRP A 229 -0.80 25.35 13.43
C TRP A 229 -1.26 26.02 12.12
N ASN A 230 -2.56 26.33 12.00
CA ASN A 230 -3.03 27.25 10.96
C ASN A 230 -2.83 28.70 11.37
#